data_AF-A0A7S3CCY8-F1
#
_entry.id   AF-A0A7S3CCY8-F1
#
_cell.length_a   1.000
_cell.length_b   1.000
_cell.length_c   1.000
_cell.angle_alpha   90.00
_cell.angle_beta   90.00
_cell.angle_gamma   90.00
#
_symmetry.space_group_name_H-M   'P 1'
#
loop_
_entity.id
_entity.type
_entity.pdbx_description
1 polymer ?
#
loop_
_entity_poly.entity_id
_entity_poly.type
_entity_poly.pdbx_seq_one_letter_code
_entity_poly.pdbx_strand_id
1 'polypeptide(L)'
;REPLLAARAPARMVSTRSRRAAEEKENLPAGKKAKRLIPSSVKASPPKPLRFRGRYLLCNEPEQVEAACRALLKGGVRQVGFDMEWRVFFRKGPSNLGRTALLQLGFTAPPGGLDAGLSKLPWTFLDEKVKCKSRNGGENLCFLLHIHHTGLTPSLEEVLASTSITKYGVNIGPDVIKLERDFAGVKVAEAVDLCHLAAEDPATIARYGHKRVRFSLNDLSILFLGRPVDKDSRARLGNWEKPELE
;
A
#
# COMPACT_ATOMS: atom_id res chain seq x y z
N ARG A 1 -3.52 -69.82 0.41
CA ARG A 1 -4.90 -69.99 -0.09
C ARG A 1 -5.66 -68.72 0.27
N GLU A 2 -6.48 -68.24 -0.67
CA GLU A 2 -7.50 -67.19 -0.57
C GLU A 2 -7.06 -65.72 -0.76
N PRO A 3 -7.66 -65.00 -1.74
CA PRO A 3 -7.37 -63.60 -2.09
C PRO A 3 -8.54 -62.63 -1.82
N LEU A 4 -8.30 -61.34 -2.12
CA LEU A 4 -9.27 -60.31 -2.56
C LEU A 4 -10.45 -59.93 -1.63
N LEU A 5 -10.40 -58.70 -1.11
CA LEU A 5 -11.61 -57.90 -0.86
C LEU A 5 -11.40 -56.47 -1.37
N ALA A 6 -12.10 -56.16 -2.46
CA ALA A 6 -12.24 -54.84 -3.03
C ALA A 6 -13.18 -53.98 -2.17
N ALA A 7 -12.71 -52.83 -1.69
CA ALA A 7 -13.54 -51.84 -1.03
C ALA A 7 -14.15 -50.88 -2.06
N ARG A 8 -15.49 -50.83 -2.06
CA ARG A 8 -16.35 -49.98 -2.89
C ARG A 8 -16.19 -48.49 -2.56
N ALA A 9 -16.26 -47.64 -3.59
CA ALA A 9 -16.40 -46.19 -3.47
C ALA A 9 -17.82 -45.80 -2.99
N PRO A 10 -17.99 -44.73 -2.19
CA PRO A 10 -19.30 -44.26 -1.77
C PRO A 10 -20.00 -43.42 -2.84
N ALA A 11 -21.33 -43.58 -2.90
CA ALA A 11 -22.24 -42.95 -3.84
C ALA A 11 -22.41 -41.44 -3.60
N ARG A 12 -22.49 -40.67 -4.71
CA ARG A 12 -22.88 -39.26 -4.74
C ARG A 12 -24.33 -39.09 -4.25
N MET A 13 -24.54 -38.37 -3.14
CA MET A 13 -25.84 -37.80 -2.80
C MET A 13 -26.08 -36.53 -3.62
N VAL A 14 -27.12 -36.55 -4.46
CA VAL A 14 -27.65 -35.37 -5.17
C VAL A 14 -28.68 -34.70 -4.26
N SER A 15 -28.40 -33.46 -3.86
CA SER A 15 -29.28 -32.61 -3.06
C SER A 15 -30.50 -32.15 -3.88
N THR A 16 -31.70 -32.50 -3.42
CA THR A 16 -33.01 -32.21 -4.03
C THR A 16 -33.53 -30.79 -3.76
N ARG A 17 -32.68 -29.84 -3.36
CA ARG A 17 -33.12 -28.49 -2.98
C ARG A 17 -33.24 -27.47 -4.12
N SER A 18 -33.06 -27.87 -5.38
CA SER A 18 -32.93 -26.96 -6.52
C SER A 18 -34.13 -26.89 -7.49
N ARG A 19 -35.33 -27.35 -7.10
CA ARG A 19 -36.52 -27.34 -8.00
C ARG A 19 -37.74 -26.55 -7.51
N ARG A 20 -37.65 -25.78 -6.42
CA ARG A 20 -38.79 -24.99 -5.90
C ARG A 20 -38.66 -23.46 -6.00
N ALA A 21 -37.63 -22.94 -6.66
CA ALA A 21 -37.41 -21.49 -6.81
C ALA A 21 -37.66 -20.96 -8.24
N ALA A 22 -38.23 -21.77 -9.13
CA ALA A 22 -38.35 -21.45 -10.56
C ALA A 22 -39.79 -21.20 -11.07
N GLU A 23 -40.82 -21.30 -10.23
CA GLU A 23 -42.22 -21.25 -10.70
C GLU A 23 -43.07 -20.12 -10.09
N GLU A 24 -42.49 -19.14 -9.40
CA GLU A 24 -43.25 -18.02 -8.82
C GLU A 24 -42.81 -16.65 -9.38
N LYS A 25 -42.72 -16.58 -10.71
CA LYS A 25 -42.55 -15.32 -11.46
C LYS A 25 -43.46 -15.27 -12.68
N GLU A 26 -44.77 -15.35 -12.46
CA GLU A 26 -45.73 -14.83 -13.44
C GLU A 26 -46.90 -14.17 -12.70
N ASN A 27 -47.31 -13.01 -13.23
CA ASN A 27 -48.44 -12.15 -12.83
C ASN A 27 -48.22 -11.12 -11.70
N LEU A 28 -47.66 -9.97 -12.09
CA LEU A 28 -47.96 -8.66 -11.48
C LEU A 28 -48.16 -7.60 -12.59
N PRO A 29 -49.16 -6.70 -12.49
CA PRO A 29 -49.58 -5.84 -13.60
C PRO A 29 -48.63 -4.65 -13.82
N ALA A 30 -48.54 -4.20 -15.07
CA ALA A 30 -47.66 -3.13 -15.53
C ALA A 30 -48.07 -1.75 -14.98
N GLY A 31 -47.33 -1.25 -13.98
CA GLY A 31 -47.41 0.13 -13.50
C GLY A 31 -46.72 1.11 -14.46
N LYS A 32 -47.43 2.17 -14.84
CA LYS A 32 -46.97 3.28 -15.70
C LYS A 32 -45.68 3.91 -15.15
N LYS A 33 -44.64 4.02 -15.98
CA LYS A 33 -43.36 4.67 -15.63
C LYS A 33 -43.55 6.18 -15.47
N ALA A 34 -43.47 6.69 -14.24
CA ALA A 34 -43.35 8.11 -13.98
C ALA A 34 -42.00 8.63 -14.52
N LYS A 35 -42.02 9.62 -15.43
CA LYS A 35 -40.82 10.32 -15.89
C LYS A 35 -40.26 11.12 -14.71
N ARG A 36 -39.19 10.60 -14.11
CA ARG A 36 -38.43 11.28 -13.05
C ARG A 36 -37.67 12.45 -13.69
N LEU A 37 -38.22 13.67 -13.56
CA LEU A 37 -37.49 14.92 -13.81
C LEU A 37 -36.37 15.02 -12.76
N ILE A 38 -35.15 14.64 -13.13
CA ILE A 38 -33.95 14.93 -12.34
C ILE A 38 -33.35 16.20 -12.95
N PRO A 39 -33.26 17.32 -12.22
CA PRO A 39 -32.54 18.49 -12.70
C PRO A 39 -31.10 18.08 -13.00
N SER A 40 -30.59 18.47 -14.16
CA SER A 40 -29.20 18.25 -14.57
C SER A 40 -28.28 18.97 -13.60
N SER A 41 -27.83 18.28 -12.55
CA SER A 41 -26.72 18.77 -11.74
C SER A 41 -25.49 18.81 -12.62
N VAL A 42 -24.86 19.98 -12.66
CA VAL A 42 -23.55 20.18 -13.30
C VAL A 42 -22.62 19.09 -12.77
N LYS A 43 -22.19 18.17 -13.64
CA LYS A 43 -21.24 17.11 -13.27
C LYS A 43 -19.94 17.79 -12.87
N ALA A 44 -19.68 17.89 -11.57
CA ALA A 44 -18.40 18.33 -11.06
C ALA A 44 -17.29 17.49 -11.71
N SER A 45 -16.23 18.13 -12.20
CA SER A 45 -15.08 17.44 -12.76
C SER A 45 -14.49 16.49 -11.71
N PRO A 46 -14.03 15.30 -12.09
CA PRO A 46 -13.45 14.35 -11.13
C PRO A 46 -12.26 14.98 -10.38
N PRO A 47 -12.07 14.64 -9.09
CA PRO A 47 -10.96 15.17 -8.31
C PRO A 47 -9.62 14.77 -8.93
N LYS A 48 -8.68 15.72 -8.97
CA LYS A 48 -7.32 15.48 -9.48
C LYS A 48 -6.59 14.45 -8.59
N PRO A 49 -5.81 13.52 -9.18
CA PRO A 49 -5.02 12.55 -8.42
C PRO A 49 -4.12 13.19 -7.37
N LEU A 50 -3.92 12.46 -6.28
CA LEU A 50 -2.94 12.77 -5.25
C LEU A 50 -1.55 12.73 -5.90
N ARG A 51 -0.79 13.79 -5.68
CA ARG A 51 0.61 13.86 -6.08
C ARG A 51 1.44 14.10 -4.83
N PHE A 52 2.54 13.37 -4.71
CA PHE A 52 3.51 13.64 -3.67
C PHE A 52 4.05 15.06 -3.90
N ARG A 53 3.84 15.92 -2.91
CA ARG A 53 4.41 17.25 -2.85
C ARG A 53 5.40 17.20 -1.72
N GLY A 54 6.64 16.85 -2.06
CA GLY A 54 7.76 16.79 -1.14
C GLY A 54 9.08 16.73 -1.87
N ARG A 55 10.13 16.45 -1.10
CA ARG A 55 11.45 16.10 -1.62
C ARG A 55 11.66 14.60 -1.49
N TYR A 56 12.42 14.02 -2.38
CA TYR A 56 12.81 12.63 -2.28
C TYR A 56 14.33 12.47 -2.38
N LEU A 57 14.83 11.38 -1.81
CA LEU A 57 16.21 10.95 -1.94
C LEU A 57 16.21 9.55 -2.54
N LEU A 58 16.74 9.43 -3.76
CA LEU A 58 16.97 8.13 -4.39
C LEU A 58 18.37 7.64 -4.00
N CYS A 59 18.43 6.44 -3.43
CA CYS A 59 19.67 5.78 -3.05
C CYS A 59 19.85 4.51 -3.88
N ASN A 60 20.86 4.51 -4.75
CA ASN A 60 21.22 3.37 -5.60
C ASN A 60 22.53 2.69 -5.17
N GLU A 61 23.31 3.33 -4.29
CA GLU A 61 24.57 2.80 -3.77
C GLU A 61 24.47 2.50 -2.25
N PRO A 62 25.14 1.46 -1.74
CA PRO A 62 25.11 1.10 -0.31
C PRO A 62 25.48 2.25 0.62
N GLU A 63 26.47 3.07 0.27
CA GLU A 63 26.92 4.19 1.09
C GLU A 63 25.84 5.26 1.21
N GLN A 64 25.02 5.44 0.17
CA GLN A 64 23.90 6.39 0.18
C GLN A 64 22.79 5.90 1.12
N VAL A 65 22.44 4.61 1.05
CA VAL A 65 21.44 4.00 1.95
C VAL A 65 21.91 4.07 3.39
N GLU A 66 23.17 3.73 3.65
CA GLU A 66 23.75 3.78 4.98
C GLU A 66 23.74 5.20 5.55
N ALA A 67 24.15 6.20 4.76
CA ALA A 67 24.11 7.60 5.19
C ALA A 67 22.69 8.10 5.47
N ALA A 68 21.73 7.78 4.58
CA ALA A 68 20.33 8.18 4.71
C ALA A 68 19.70 7.57 5.97
N CYS A 69 19.87 6.27 6.19
CA CYS A 69 19.31 5.58 7.35
C CYS A 69 19.95 6.04 8.67
N ARG A 70 21.27 6.27 8.71
CA ARG A 70 21.93 6.88 9.89
C ARG A 70 21.38 8.26 10.21
N ALA A 71 21.14 9.08 9.19
CA ALA A 71 20.54 10.39 9.37
C ALA A 71 19.11 10.28 9.90
N LEU A 72 18.30 9.33 9.40
CA LEU A 72 16.94 9.08 9.89
C LEU A 72 16.92 8.68 11.37
N LEU A 73 17.78 7.73 11.77
CA LEU A 73 17.90 7.24 13.14
C LEU A 73 18.27 8.37 14.12
N LYS A 74 19.15 9.28 13.70
CA LYS A 74 19.61 10.42 14.51
C LYS A 74 18.68 11.63 14.45
N GLY A 75 17.93 11.78 13.36
CA GLY A 75 17.12 12.97 13.05
C GLY A 75 15.80 13.07 13.81
N GLY A 76 15.56 12.20 14.79
CA GLY A 76 14.36 12.25 15.64
C GLY A 76 13.05 11.88 14.93
N VAL A 77 13.13 11.31 13.73
CA VAL A 77 11.95 10.78 13.01
C VAL A 77 11.46 9.53 13.74
N ARG A 78 10.19 9.55 14.16
CA ARG A 78 9.55 8.45 14.91
C ARG A 78 8.46 7.72 14.13
N GLN A 79 8.02 8.28 13.02
CA GLN A 79 6.91 7.75 12.23
C GLN A 79 7.25 7.88 10.76
N VAL A 80 7.12 6.77 10.03
CA VAL A 80 7.33 6.70 8.59
C VAL A 80 6.14 5.99 7.94
N GLY A 81 5.70 6.48 6.79
CA GLY A 81 4.95 5.69 5.84
C GLY A 81 5.88 4.69 5.17
N PHE A 82 5.42 3.45 5.03
CA PHE A 82 6.18 2.34 4.49
C PHE A 82 5.43 1.76 3.29
N ASP A 83 6.17 1.57 2.20
CA ASP A 83 5.71 0.87 1.00
C ASP A 83 6.90 0.19 0.33
N MET A 84 6.64 -0.76 -0.57
CA MET A 84 7.69 -1.48 -1.26
C MET A 84 7.26 -1.99 -2.63
N GLU A 85 8.24 -2.11 -3.53
CA GLU A 85 8.02 -2.50 -4.92
C GLU A 85 8.96 -3.63 -5.36
N TRP A 86 8.50 -4.44 -6.32
CA TRP A 86 9.25 -5.55 -6.89
C TRP A 86 8.87 -5.79 -8.33
N ARG A 87 9.76 -6.44 -9.08
CA ARG A 87 9.45 -6.84 -10.46
C ARG A 87 8.33 -7.88 -10.52
N VAL A 88 7.34 -7.62 -11.38
CA VAL A 88 6.24 -8.53 -11.64
C VAL A 88 6.57 -9.45 -12.83
N PHE A 89 6.45 -10.76 -12.64
CA PHE A 89 6.55 -11.73 -13.75
C PHE A 89 5.15 -12.23 -14.14
N PHE A 90 4.75 -12.01 -15.39
CA PHE A 90 3.47 -12.50 -15.93
C PHE A 90 3.55 -13.99 -16.31
N ARG A 91 4.01 -14.84 -15.39
CA ARG A 91 4.08 -16.30 -15.54
C ARG A 91 3.27 -16.97 -14.44
N LYS A 92 2.67 -18.13 -14.74
CA LYS A 92 1.95 -18.94 -13.73
C LYS A 92 2.98 -19.73 -12.91
N GLY A 93 2.83 -19.75 -11.59
CA GLY A 93 3.65 -20.56 -10.68
C GLY A 93 4.17 -19.78 -9.47
N PRO A 94 4.70 -20.47 -8.44
CA PRO A 94 5.16 -19.86 -7.19
C PRO A 94 6.39 -18.94 -7.32
N SER A 95 7.09 -18.96 -8.46
CA SER A 95 8.27 -18.14 -8.77
C SER A 95 7.96 -16.86 -9.55
N ASN A 96 6.70 -16.42 -9.57
CA ASN A 96 6.24 -15.30 -10.40
C ASN A 96 6.38 -13.90 -9.77
N LEU A 97 6.95 -13.81 -8.57
CA LEU A 97 7.19 -12.56 -7.85
C LEU A 97 8.68 -12.38 -7.65
N GLY A 98 9.24 -11.26 -8.13
CA GLY A 98 10.60 -10.87 -7.81
C GLY A 98 10.81 -10.65 -6.32
N ARG A 99 12.07 -10.64 -5.90
CA ARG A 99 12.44 -10.12 -4.58
C ARG A 99 12.10 -8.63 -4.52
N THR A 100 11.85 -8.14 -3.31
CA THR A 100 11.68 -6.71 -3.06
C THR A 100 12.89 -5.95 -3.60
N ALA A 101 12.63 -4.95 -4.43
CA ALA A 101 13.65 -4.23 -5.19
C ALA A 101 13.81 -2.79 -4.71
N LEU A 102 12.72 -2.17 -4.26
CA LEU A 102 12.67 -0.80 -3.75
C LEU A 102 11.89 -0.76 -2.43
N LEU A 103 12.42 -0.02 -1.46
CA LEU A 103 11.69 0.38 -0.26
C LEU A 103 11.42 1.88 -0.30
N GLN A 104 10.20 2.29 0.05
CA GLN A 104 9.86 3.70 0.24
C GLN A 104 9.62 4.00 1.72
N LEU A 105 10.28 5.03 2.25
CA LEU A 105 10.06 5.55 3.60
C LEU A 105 9.66 7.03 3.53
N GLY A 106 8.36 7.30 3.65
CA GLY A 106 7.81 8.66 3.62
C GLY A 106 7.68 9.24 5.03
N PHE A 107 8.11 10.48 5.27
CA PHE A 107 7.99 11.10 6.59
C PHE A 107 7.84 12.62 6.48
N THR A 108 7.40 13.26 7.56
CA THR A 108 7.40 14.71 7.67
C THR A 108 8.58 15.14 8.52
N ALA A 109 9.27 16.22 8.10
CA ALA A 109 10.31 16.82 8.91
C ALA A 109 9.78 17.14 10.33
N PRO A 110 10.56 16.87 11.40
CA PRO A 110 10.16 17.19 12.76
C PRO A 110 9.84 18.68 12.95
N PRO A 111 9.05 19.03 13.98
CA PRO A 111 8.94 20.41 14.43
C PRO A 111 10.33 21.00 14.71
N GLY A 112 10.66 22.14 14.10
CA GLY A 112 12.01 22.71 14.15
C GLY A 112 12.86 22.47 12.89
N GLY A 113 12.36 21.69 11.94
CA GLY A 113 13.02 21.44 10.64
C GLY A 113 13.85 20.16 10.64
N LEU A 114 14.65 20.00 9.59
CA LEU A 114 15.59 18.88 9.49
C LEU A 114 16.81 19.11 10.36
N ASP A 115 17.29 18.05 11.01
CA ASP A 115 18.58 18.10 11.70
C ASP A 115 19.75 18.26 10.70
N ALA A 116 20.94 18.55 11.22
CA ALA A 116 22.13 18.78 10.41
C ALA A 116 22.53 17.59 9.52
N GLY A 117 22.16 16.36 9.87
CA GLY A 117 22.35 15.17 9.06
C GLY A 117 21.36 15.09 7.90
N LEU A 118 20.06 15.09 8.20
CA LEU A 118 19.01 14.99 7.17
C LEU A 118 19.04 16.19 6.20
N SER A 119 19.36 17.40 6.68
CA SER A 119 19.42 18.60 5.83
C SER A 119 20.53 18.60 4.78
N LYS A 120 21.61 17.82 5.00
CA LYS A 120 22.77 17.74 4.09
C LYS A 120 22.63 16.69 2.99
N LEU A 121 21.61 15.84 3.07
CA LEU A 121 21.38 14.81 2.05
C LEU A 121 21.04 15.48 0.70
N PRO A 122 21.42 14.86 -0.44
CA PRO A 122 21.21 15.41 -1.78
C PRO A 122 19.74 15.24 -2.22
N TRP A 123 18.84 15.97 -1.58
CA TRP A 123 17.41 15.93 -1.84
C TRP A 123 17.07 16.41 -3.26
N THR A 124 16.21 15.66 -3.94
CA THR A 124 15.62 16.05 -5.22
C THR A 124 14.19 16.58 -5.02
N PHE A 125 13.82 17.63 -5.75
CA PHE A 125 12.47 18.19 -5.74
C PHE A 125 11.65 17.60 -6.88
N LEU A 126 10.45 17.11 -6.58
CA LEU A 126 9.53 16.66 -7.62
C LEU A 126 8.86 17.83 -8.36
N ASP A 127 8.73 18.98 -7.67
CA ASP A 127 8.26 20.24 -8.23
C ASP A 127 8.88 21.39 -7.42
N GLU A 128 9.95 22.01 -7.94
CA GLU A 128 10.66 23.11 -7.29
C GLU A 128 9.75 24.32 -7.02
N LYS A 129 8.65 24.46 -7.77
CA LYS A 129 7.70 25.58 -7.63
C LYS A 129 6.71 25.35 -6.50
N VAL A 130 6.67 24.15 -5.91
CA VAL A 130 5.73 23.81 -4.83
C VAL A 130 6.50 23.66 -3.52
N LYS A 131 6.43 24.69 -2.66
CA LYS A 131 6.84 24.53 -1.26
C LYS A 131 5.92 23.53 -0.57
N CYS A 132 6.50 22.42 -0.18
CA CYS A 132 5.79 21.27 0.32
C CYS A 132 5.63 21.38 1.83
N LYS A 133 4.48 21.92 2.27
CA LYS A 133 4.12 21.95 3.69
C LYS A 133 3.04 20.92 3.95
N SER A 134 3.30 20.00 4.88
CA SER A 134 2.27 19.24 5.60
C SER A 134 1.24 20.21 6.19
N ARG A 135 0.01 19.73 6.45
CA ARG A 135 -1.04 20.54 7.12
C ARG A 135 -0.55 21.16 8.43
N ASN A 136 0.45 20.54 9.06
CA ASN A 136 1.03 20.96 10.34
C ASN A 136 2.35 21.75 10.16
N GLY A 137 2.70 22.19 8.95
CA GLY A 137 3.82 23.12 8.71
C GLY A 137 5.20 22.49 8.48
N GLY A 138 5.35 21.17 8.57
CA GLY A 138 6.60 20.45 8.25
C GLY A 138 6.74 20.06 6.77
N GLU A 139 7.94 19.70 6.33
CA GLU A 139 8.19 19.29 4.94
C GLU A 139 7.96 17.80 4.73
N ASN A 140 7.30 17.41 3.64
CA ASN A 140 7.16 16.00 3.28
C ASN A 140 8.43 15.50 2.58
N LEU A 141 8.95 14.38 3.05
CA LEU A 141 10.20 13.78 2.62
C LEU A 141 9.97 12.30 2.31
N CYS A 142 10.72 11.75 1.36
CA CYS A 142 10.64 10.33 1.02
C CYS A 142 12.01 9.78 0.68
N PHE A 143 12.39 8.67 1.30
CA PHE A 143 13.52 7.87 0.83
C PHE A 143 13.03 6.82 -0.16
N LEU A 144 13.74 6.70 -1.27
CA LEU A 144 13.60 5.64 -2.26
C LEU A 144 14.89 4.81 -2.21
N LEU A 145 14.85 3.68 -1.50
CA LEU A 145 16.02 2.86 -1.21
C LEU A 145 16.04 1.66 -2.17
N HIS A 146 16.94 1.66 -3.15
CA HIS A 146 16.98 0.68 -4.22
C HIS A 146 17.71 -0.60 -3.80
N ILE A 147 17.10 -1.34 -2.87
CA ILE A 147 17.69 -2.51 -2.21
C ILE A 147 18.04 -3.67 -3.14
N HIS A 148 17.53 -3.67 -4.39
CA HIS A 148 18.01 -4.58 -5.43
C HIS A 148 19.51 -4.39 -5.72
N HIS A 149 20.00 -3.14 -5.72
CA HIS A 149 21.39 -2.81 -6.01
C HIS A 149 22.24 -2.73 -4.74
N THR A 150 21.65 -2.27 -3.64
CA THR A 150 22.40 -2.00 -2.41
C THR A 150 22.39 -3.15 -1.42
N GLY A 151 21.46 -4.09 -1.57
CA GLY A 151 21.06 -4.98 -0.47
C GLY A 151 20.50 -4.20 0.71
N LEU A 152 20.45 -4.84 1.87
CA LEU A 152 20.10 -4.19 3.13
C LEU A 152 21.38 -3.83 3.87
N THR A 153 21.60 -2.53 4.07
CA THR A 153 22.74 -2.05 4.83
C THR A 153 22.46 -2.16 6.34
N PRO A 154 23.48 -2.21 7.21
CA PRO A 154 23.29 -2.31 8.65
C PRO A 154 22.34 -1.24 9.22
N SER A 155 22.48 0.02 8.78
CA SER A 155 21.59 1.08 9.27
C SER A 155 20.16 0.96 8.74
N LEU A 156 19.95 0.39 7.55
CA LEU A 156 18.60 0.10 7.06
C LEU A 156 17.96 -1.03 7.88
N GLU A 157 18.70 -2.10 8.20
CA GLU A 157 18.21 -3.15 9.08
C GLU A 157 17.87 -2.60 10.48
N GLU A 158 18.68 -1.69 11.02
CA GLU A 158 18.40 -1.00 12.28
C GLU A 158 17.11 -0.16 12.20
N VAL A 159 16.88 0.58 11.12
CA VAL A 159 15.62 1.33 10.90
C VAL A 159 14.43 0.37 10.87
N LEU A 160 14.52 -0.74 10.13
CA LEU A 160 13.45 -1.74 10.03
C LEU A 160 13.16 -2.40 11.38
N ALA A 161 14.19 -2.79 12.13
CA ALA A 161 14.07 -3.43 13.43
C ALA A 161 13.77 -2.47 14.59
N SER A 162 13.87 -1.15 14.38
CA SER A 162 13.68 -0.16 15.43
C SER A 162 12.25 -0.15 15.97
N THR A 163 12.10 -0.32 17.28
CA THR A 163 10.84 -0.10 18.00
C THR A 163 10.54 1.37 18.30
N SER A 164 11.49 2.26 17.98
CA SER A 164 11.35 3.70 18.15
C SER A 164 10.90 4.42 16.88
N ILE A 165 10.79 3.69 15.76
CA ILE A 165 10.30 4.20 14.48
C ILE A 165 9.14 3.32 14.06
N THR A 166 7.93 3.86 14.09
CA THR A 166 6.71 3.17 13.66
C THR A 166 6.53 3.28 12.15
N LYS A 167 6.22 2.15 11.49
CA LYS A 167 6.02 2.03 10.04
C LYS A 167 4.54 1.91 9.77
N TYR A 168 3.97 2.85 9.04
CA TYR A 168 2.55 2.85 8.68
C TYR A 168 2.37 2.48 7.22
N GLY A 169 1.51 1.51 6.94
CA GLY A 169 1.16 1.13 5.57
C GLY A 169 -0.28 0.65 5.50
N VAL A 170 -0.84 0.60 4.29
CA VAL A 170 -2.18 0.02 4.08
C VAL A 170 -1.99 -1.44 3.71
N ASN A 171 -2.52 -2.36 4.53
CA ASN A 171 -2.32 -3.80 4.32
C ASN A 171 -0.82 -4.17 4.36
N ILE A 172 -0.08 -3.60 5.33
CA ILE A 172 1.38 -3.74 5.49
C ILE A 172 1.83 -5.13 5.94
N GLY A 173 0.96 -5.92 6.58
CA GLY A 173 1.32 -7.25 7.12
C GLY A 173 1.93 -8.20 6.08
N PRO A 174 1.26 -8.41 4.92
CA PRO A 174 1.83 -9.17 3.81
C PRO A 174 3.19 -8.65 3.30
N ASP A 175 3.41 -7.33 3.32
CA ASP A 175 4.67 -6.73 2.88
C ASP A 175 5.81 -7.05 3.84
N VAL A 176 5.55 -6.98 5.16
CA VAL A 176 6.50 -7.42 6.20
C VAL A 176 6.88 -8.89 6.01
N ILE A 177 5.89 -9.78 5.90
CA ILE A 177 6.12 -11.22 5.70
C ILE A 177 6.95 -11.46 4.43
N LYS A 178 6.66 -10.73 3.36
CA LYS A 178 7.42 -10.83 2.12
C LYS A 178 8.85 -10.35 2.28
N LEU A 179 9.08 -9.21 2.94
CA LEU A 179 10.42 -8.67 3.13
C LEU A 179 11.29 -9.62 3.97
N GLU A 180 10.77 -10.14 5.07
CA GLU A 180 11.48 -11.11 5.93
C GLU A 180 11.78 -12.43 5.22
N ARG A 181 10.89 -12.86 4.31
CA ARG A 181 11.14 -14.03 3.44
C ARG A 181 12.18 -13.73 2.37
N ASP A 182 12.14 -12.54 1.77
CA ASP A 182 13.02 -12.16 0.68
C ASP A 182 14.46 -11.89 1.17
N PHE A 183 14.65 -11.57 2.46
CA PHE A 183 15.95 -11.24 3.06
C PHE A 183 16.11 -11.91 4.42
N ALA A 184 16.93 -12.97 4.46
CA ALA A 184 17.15 -13.75 5.67
C ALA A 184 17.67 -12.89 6.82
N GLY A 185 17.06 -13.03 7.99
CA GLY A 185 17.49 -12.34 9.22
C GLY A 185 16.85 -10.98 9.44
N VAL A 186 16.18 -10.41 8.44
CA VAL A 186 15.45 -9.15 8.58
C VAL A 186 14.28 -9.30 9.54
N LYS A 187 14.02 -8.24 10.30
CA LYS A 187 12.83 -8.08 11.11
C LYS A 187 12.27 -6.69 10.92
N VAL A 188 10.95 -6.59 10.77
CA VAL A 188 10.27 -5.29 10.76
C VAL A 188 9.51 -5.11 12.06
N ALA A 189 9.97 -4.22 12.92
CA ALA A 189 9.30 -3.86 14.17
C ALA A 189 8.35 -2.68 13.98
N GLU A 190 7.32 -2.59 14.83
CA GLU A 190 6.36 -1.48 14.87
C GLU A 190 5.68 -1.20 13.51
N ALA A 191 5.28 -2.26 12.80
CA ALA A 191 4.48 -2.15 11.59
C ALA A 191 2.99 -2.03 11.93
N VAL A 192 2.39 -0.89 11.63
CA VAL A 192 0.99 -0.57 11.91
C VAL A 192 0.19 -0.52 10.62
N ASP A 193 -0.79 -1.41 10.51
CA ASP A 193 -1.73 -1.39 9.39
C ASP A 193 -2.77 -0.29 9.58
N LEU A 194 -2.78 0.68 8.67
CA LEU A 194 -3.73 1.78 8.64
C LEU A 194 -5.18 1.30 8.48
N CYS A 195 -5.44 0.08 7.99
CA CYS A 195 -6.79 -0.45 7.92
C CYS A 195 -7.43 -0.61 9.31
N HIS A 196 -6.65 -0.99 10.33
CA HIS A 196 -7.17 -1.14 11.69
C HIS A 196 -7.53 0.23 12.27
N LEU A 197 -6.65 1.22 12.13
CA LEU A 197 -6.92 2.59 12.57
C LEU A 197 -8.12 3.20 11.83
N ALA A 198 -8.21 2.96 10.52
CA ALA A 198 -9.33 3.45 9.71
C ALA A 198 -10.66 2.78 10.09
N ALA A 199 -10.67 1.49 10.44
CA ALA A 199 -11.90 0.80 10.83
C ALA A 199 -12.55 1.40 12.09
N GLU A 200 -11.75 2.04 12.95
CA GLU A 200 -12.19 2.68 14.19
C GLU A 200 -12.42 4.20 14.04
N ASP A 201 -12.00 4.79 12.91
CA ASP A 201 -12.12 6.22 12.68
C ASP A 201 -13.59 6.65 12.45
N PRO A 202 -14.08 7.70 13.14
CA PRO A 202 -15.47 8.16 13.01
C PRO A 202 -15.88 8.56 11.58
N ALA A 203 -14.99 9.17 10.80
CA ALA A 203 -15.31 9.56 9.42
C ALA A 203 -15.46 8.33 8.52
N THR A 204 -14.65 7.31 8.76
CA THR A 204 -14.71 6.02 8.07
C THR A 204 -15.98 5.26 8.44
N ILE A 205 -16.30 5.19 9.73
CA ILE A 205 -17.55 4.59 10.24
C ILE A 205 -18.77 5.30 9.66
N ALA A 206 -18.78 6.64 9.65
CA ALA A 206 -19.89 7.42 9.09
C ALA A 206 -20.09 7.15 7.59
N ARG A 207 -19.00 6.93 6.84
CA ARG A 207 -19.06 6.71 5.39
C ARG A 207 -19.36 5.27 4.99
N TYR A 208 -18.79 4.29 5.70
CA TYR A 208 -18.80 2.88 5.28
C TYR A 208 -19.45 1.93 6.29
N GLY A 209 -19.81 2.41 7.48
CA GLY A 209 -20.35 1.63 8.58
C GLY A 209 -19.31 0.79 9.32
N HIS A 210 -19.68 0.30 10.50
CA HIS A 210 -18.79 -0.46 11.41
C HIS A 210 -18.33 -1.83 10.89
N LYS A 211 -18.93 -2.35 9.80
CA LYS A 211 -18.60 -3.68 9.27
C LYS A 211 -17.39 -3.68 8.33
N ARG A 212 -16.96 -2.51 7.86
CA ARG A 212 -15.84 -2.42 6.91
C ARG A 212 -14.52 -2.33 7.67
N VAL A 213 -13.70 -3.37 7.54
CA VAL A 213 -12.38 -3.48 8.19
C VAL A 213 -11.20 -3.49 7.21
N ARG A 214 -11.49 -3.41 5.90
CA ARG A 214 -10.46 -3.39 4.84
C ARG A 214 -10.66 -2.20 3.92
N PHE A 215 -9.57 -1.53 3.63
CA PHE A 215 -9.52 -0.33 2.81
C PHE A 215 -8.34 -0.41 1.86
N SER A 216 -8.54 0.04 0.62
CA SER A 216 -7.41 0.32 -0.26
C SER A 216 -6.80 1.68 0.10
N LEU A 217 -5.54 1.90 -0.28
CA LEU A 217 -4.91 3.21 -0.15
C LEU A 217 -5.73 4.30 -0.86
N ASN A 218 -6.36 3.97 -1.98
CA ASN A 218 -7.26 4.86 -2.69
C ASN A 218 -8.55 5.18 -1.91
N ASP A 219 -9.14 4.22 -1.17
CA ASP A 219 -10.31 4.48 -0.32
C ASP A 219 -9.96 5.51 0.76
N LEU A 220 -8.83 5.31 1.44
CA LEU A 220 -8.37 6.19 2.52
C LEU A 220 -7.95 7.56 1.99
N SER A 221 -7.27 7.60 0.84
CA SER A 221 -6.87 8.86 0.20
C SER A 221 -8.07 9.72 -0.20
N ILE A 222 -9.13 9.11 -0.77
CA ILE A 222 -10.35 9.84 -1.10
C ILE A 222 -11.05 10.34 0.17
N LEU A 223 -11.12 9.51 1.22
CA LEU A 223 -11.79 9.87 2.47
C LEU A 223 -11.08 11.01 3.20
N PHE A 224 -9.76 10.90 3.42
CA PHE A 224 -9.02 11.82 4.27
C PHE A 224 -8.38 12.99 3.53
N LEU A 225 -8.07 12.83 2.24
CA LEU A 225 -7.37 13.84 1.43
C LEU A 225 -8.24 14.39 0.29
N GLY A 226 -9.42 13.81 0.03
CA GLY A 226 -10.30 14.23 -1.05
C GLY A 226 -9.72 14.00 -2.45
N ARG A 227 -8.68 13.15 -2.57
CA ARG A 227 -7.95 12.92 -3.82
C ARG A 227 -7.81 11.41 -4.08
N PRO A 228 -8.02 10.94 -5.31
CA PRO A 228 -7.74 9.55 -5.66
C PRO A 228 -6.24 9.32 -5.78
N VAL A 229 -5.78 8.09 -5.56
CA VAL A 229 -4.39 7.71 -5.86
C VAL A 229 -4.27 7.41 -7.36
N ASP A 230 -3.17 7.83 -7.99
CA ASP A 230 -2.89 7.45 -9.37
C ASP A 230 -2.68 5.94 -9.47
N LYS A 231 -3.31 5.31 -10.45
CA LYS A 231 -3.27 3.85 -10.65
C LYS A 231 -2.62 3.49 -11.97
N ASP A 232 -1.76 4.35 -12.54
CA ASP A 232 -1.03 4.04 -13.77
C ASP A 232 -0.34 2.67 -13.65
N SER A 233 -0.85 1.71 -14.41
CA SER A 233 -0.41 0.33 -14.35
C SER A 233 0.99 0.15 -14.92
N ARG A 234 1.48 1.08 -15.75
CA ARG A 234 2.83 1.02 -16.32
C ARG A 234 3.89 1.21 -15.25
N ALA A 235 3.68 2.18 -14.36
CA ALA A 235 4.54 2.38 -13.20
C ALA A 235 4.37 1.22 -12.21
N ARG A 236 3.12 0.90 -11.82
CA ARG A 236 2.85 -0.14 -10.79
C ARG A 236 3.30 -1.55 -11.14
N LEU A 237 3.32 -1.90 -12.42
CA LEU A 237 3.75 -3.21 -12.92
C LEU A 237 5.10 -3.14 -13.64
N GLY A 238 5.83 -2.04 -13.45
CA GLY A 238 7.12 -1.78 -14.06
C GLY A 238 8.22 -2.71 -13.56
N ASN A 239 9.38 -2.61 -14.19
CA ASN A 239 10.58 -3.29 -13.72
C ASN A 239 11.30 -2.42 -12.69
N TRP A 240 10.95 -2.58 -11.41
CA TRP A 240 11.56 -1.92 -10.27
C TRP A 240 13.00 -2.35 -9.95
N GLU A 241 13.60 -3.24 -10.75
CA GLU A 241 15.01 -3.63 -10.66
C GLU A 241 15.92 -2.76 -11.55
N LYS A 242 15.35 -1.88 -12.39
CA LYS A 242 16.14 -0.99 -13.27
C LYS A 242 16.90 0.05 -12.44
N PRO A 243 18.16 0.38 -12.81
CA PRO A 243 18.93 1.43 -12.14
C PRO A 243 18.26 2.82 -12.18
N GLU A 244 17.51 3.06 -13.26
CA GLU A 244 16.73 4.27 -13.47
C GLU A 244 15.24 3.95 -13.32
N LEU A 245 14.58 4.66 -12.41
CA LEU A 245 13.14 4.56 -12.22
C LEU A 245 12.44 5.51 -13.20
N GLU A 246 11.59 4.95 -14.07
CA GLU A 246 10.79 5.65 -15.10
C GLU A 246 9.41 6.07 -14.59
#